data_AF-A0AAU8HKB7-F1
#
_entry.id   AF-A0AAU8HKB7-F1
#
_cell.length_a   1.000
_cell.length_b   1.000
_cell.length_c   1.000
_cell.angle_alpha   90.00
_cell.angle_beta   90.00
_cell.angle_gamma   90.00
#
_symmetry.space_group_name_H-M   'P 1'
#
loop_
_entity.id
_entity.type
_entity.pdbx_description
1 polymer ?
#
loop_
_entity_poly.entity_id
_entity_poly.type
_entity_poly.pdbx_seq_one_letter_code
_entity_poly.pdbx_strand_id
1 'polypeptide(L)'
;MVAIPSRIPRRHVGRAVLLLLVLALVAVSIVRFGGDASARQGYTVPHDGQLEATLGVRFTQAAVVGDGGLVELRYVVLDTQKASAFQNDTKHPPRLRNERSGKLAWRAALMKQGHELRPGQSYYLLYLNAESAIKRGDRIEITSGPRRLAHVPVR
;
A
#
# COMPACT_ATOMS: atom_id res chain seq x y z
N MET A 1 24.79 52.61 -33.63
CA MET A 1 25.60 51.38 -33.71
C MET A 1 25.67 50.78 -32.32
N VAL A 2 24.65 50.01 -31.93
CA VAL A 2 24.59 48.53 -31.95
C VAL A 2 25.58 47.92 -30.96
N ALA A 3 25.02 47.46 -29.84
CA ALA A 3 25.72 46.80 -28.75
C ALA A 3 25.46 45.28 -28.77
N ILE A 4 26.54 44.54 -28.47
CA ILE A 4 26.64 43.15 -27.97
C ILE A 4 26.36 42.02 -29.01
N PRO A 5 27.16 40.93 -29.02
CA PRO A 5 26.73 39.78 -28.23
C PRO A 5 27.84 39.21 -27.34
N SER A 6 27.47 39.01 -26.08
CA SER A 6 28.26 38.40 -25.03
C SER A 6 28.39 36.92 -25.35
N ARG A 7 29.59 36.48 -25.70
CA ARG A 7 29.90 35.06 -25.83
C ARG A 7 29.73 34.41 -24.47
N ILE A 8 28.63 33.69 -24.28
CA ILE A 8 28.39 32.89 -23.07
C ILE A 8 29.60 31.95 -22.93
N PRO A 9 30.39 32.05 -21.84
CA PRO A 9 31.57 31.20 -21.70
C PRO A 9 31.10 29.75 -21.64
N ARG A 10 31.74 28.86 -22.44
CA ARG A 10 31.38 27.44 -22.59
C ARG A 10 31.11 26.69 -21.26
N ARG A 11 31.72 27.14 -20.16
CA ARG A 11 31.52 26.63 -18.80
C ARG A 11 30.11 26.89 -18.23
N HIS A 12 29.47 28.01 -18.60
CA HIS A 12 28.09 28.31 -18.21
C HIS A 12 27.09 27.51 -19.03
N VAL A 13 27.39 27.21 -20.30
CA VAL A 13 26.57 26.33 -21.14
C VAL A 13 26.55 24.92 -20.55
N GLY A 14 27.69 24.37 -20.18
CA GLY A 14 27.76 23.05 -19.53
C GLY A 14 27.00 22.98 -18.20
N ARG A 15 27.10 24.03 -17.38
CA ARG A 15 26.33 24.13 -16.12
C ARG A 15 24.82 24.25 -16.36
N ALA A 16 24.40 25.02 -17.35
CA ALA A 16 22.99 25.15 -17.71
C ALA A 16 22.39 23.83 -18.20
N VAL A 17 23.13 23.08 -19.02
CA VAL A 17 22.71 21.75 -19.50
C VAL A 17 22.61 20.75 -18.35
N LEU A 18 23.60 20.73 -17.45
CA LEU A 18 23.57 19.85 -16.27
C LEU A 18 22.36 20.16 -15.37
N LEU A 19 22.09 21.44 -15.12
CA LEU A 19 20.94 21.87 -14.32
C LEU A 19 19.61 21.44 -14.96
N LEU A 20 19.48 21.57 -16.28
CA LEU A 20 18.30 21.10 -17.01
C LEU A 20 18.11 19.59 -16.92
N LEU A 21 19.19 18.80 -17.02
CA LEU A 21 19.13 17.35 -16.88
C LEU A 21 18.73 16.92 -15.46
N VAL A 22 19.28 17.58 -14.43
CA VAL A 22 18.90 17.33 -13.04
C VAL A 22 17.44 17.70 -12.80
N LEU A 23 16.98 18.86 -13.28
CA LEU A 23 15.59 19.28 -13.18
C LEU A 23 14.64 18.30 -13.89
N ALA A 24 15.01 17.84 -15.09
CA ALA A 24 14.24 16.84 -15.82
C ALA A 24 14.16 15.51 -15.07
N LEU A 25 15.29 15.05 -14.51
CA LEU A 25 15.32 13.82 -13.70
C LEU A 25 14.46 13.95 -12.44
N VAL A 26 14.55 15.07 -11.73
CA VAL A 26 13.73 15.35 -10.54
C VAL A 26 12.25 15.39 -10.91
N ALA A 27 11.89 16.07 -12.00
CA ALA A 27 10.51 16.12 -12.47
C ALA A 27 9.96 14.73 -12.83
N VAL A 28 10.74 13.91 -13.54
CA VAL A 28 10.38 12.52 -13.85
C VAL A 28 10.24 11.71 -12.56
N SER A 29 11.15 11.87 -11.61
CA SER A 29 11.08 11.18 -10.32
C SER A 29 9.81 11.54 -9.55
N ILE A 30 9.47 12.82 -9.46
CA ILE A 30 8.23 13.28 -8.80
C ILE A 30 7.00 12.69 -9.50
N VAL A 31 6.94 12.67 -10.83
CA VAL A 31 5.79 12.11 -11.54
C VAL A 31 5.68 10.59 -11.39
N ARG A 32 6.82 9.89 -11.30
CA ARG A 32 6.85 8.43 -11.20
C ARG A 32 6.66 7.90 -9.78
N PHE A 33 7.15 8.63 -8.79
CA PHE A 33 7.21 8.18 -7.38
C PHE A 33 6.39 9.06 -6.43
N GLY A 34 6.07 10.30 -6.81
CA GLY A 34 5.21 11.20 -6.06
C GLY A 34 3.74 10.82 -6.19
N GLY A 35 3.32 9.78 -5.47
CA GLY A 35 1.90 9.53 -5.27
C GLY A 35 1.33 10.46 -4.20
N ASP A 36 0.25 11.17 -4.51
CA ASP A 36 -0.48 11.99 -3.56
C ASP A 36 -0.91 11.17 -2.32
N ALA A 37 -0.50 11.63 -1.14
CA ALA A 37 -0.99 11.14 0.16
C ALA A 37 -2.35 11.74 0.53
N SER A 38 -3.15 12.14 -0.47
CA SER A 38 -4.49 12.67 -0.27
C SER A 38 -5.41 11.54 0.20
N ALA A 39 -5.95 11.66 1.41
CA ALA A 39 -7.03 10.80 1.89
C ALA A 39 -8.26 11.03 0.98
N ARG A 40 -8.38 10.23 -0.07
CA ARG A 40 -9.49 10.28 -1.02
C ARG A 40 -10.80 10.16 -0.23
N GLN A 41 -11.62 11.20 -0.24
CA GLN A 41 -12.95 11.17 0.36
C GLN A 41 -13.73 10.01 -0.30
N GLY A 42 -14.29 9.11 0.52
CA GLY A 42 -15.05 7.93 0.03
C GLY A 42 -14.29 6.60 -0.01
N TYR A 43 -13.13 6.46 0.65
CA TYR A 43 -12.51 5.15 0.86
C TYR A 43 -13.30 4.33 1.90
N THR A 44 -14.03 3.32 1.43
CA THR A 44 -14.80 2.41 2.28
C THR A 44 -14.42 0.96 1.96
N VAL A 45 -14.01 0.22 2.99
CA VAL A 45 -13.83 -1.24 2.89
C VAL A 45 -15.19 -1.90 3.14
N PRO A 46 -15.62 -2.86 2.31
CA PRO A 46 -16.86 -3.60 2.56
C PRO A 46 -16.86 -4.30 3.93
N HIS A 47 -18.05 -4.43 4.52
CA HIS A 47 -18.25 -5.13 5.79
C HIS A 47 -18.91 -6.48 5.55
N ASP A 48 -18.45 -7.49 6.29
CA ASP A 48 -19.08 -8.81 6.36
C ASP A 48 -19.14 -9.22 7.84
N GLY A 49 -20.32 -9.11 8.45
CA GLY A 49 -20.51 -9.39 9.86
C GLY A 49 -20.17 -10.83 10.26
N GLN A 50 -20.32 -11.81 9.36
CA GLN A 50 -19.99 -13.20 9.68
C GLN A 50 -18.48 -13.45 9.62
N LEU A 51 -17.78 -12.85 8.64
CA LEU A 51 -16.33 -12.84 8.60
C LEU A 51 -15.77 -12.14 9.84
N GLU A 52 -16.27 -10.95 10.15
CA GLU A 52 -15.87 -10.15 11.32
C GLU A 52 -16.08 -10.93 12.64
N ALA A 53 -17.23 -11.59 12.80
CA ALA A 53 -17.54 -12.40 13.97
C ALA A 53 -16.68 -13.68 14.07
N THR A 54 -16.22 -14.22 12.93
CA THR A 54 -15.35 -15.41 12.90
C THR A 54 -13.91 -15.04 13.26
N LEU A 55 -13.40 -13.94 12.68
CA LEU A 55 -12.00 -13.55 12.84
C LEU A 55 -11.75 -12.68 14.08
N GLY A 56 -12.79 -12.06 14.64
CA GLY A 56 -12.66 -11.08 15.72
C GLY A 56 -12.03 -9.76 15.29
N VAL A 57 -11.98 -9.48 13.98
CA VAL A 57 -11.38 -8.26 13.41
C VAL A 57 -12.25 -7.71 12.29
N ARG A 58 -12.18 -6.40 12.08
CA ARG A 58 -12.74 -5.71 10.92
C ARG A 58 -11.63 -5.08 10.10
N PHE A 59 -11.52 -5.47 8.83
CA PHE A 59 -10.59 -4.83 7.92
C PHE A 59 -11.02 -3.39 7.64
N THR A 60 -10.07 -2.46 7.73
CA THR A 60 -10.32 -1.03 7.56
C THR A 60 -9.52 -0.45 6.41
N GLN A 61 -8.49 -1.14 5.93
CA GLN A 61 -7.68 -0.67 4.82
C GLN A 61 -6.86 -1.78 4.15
N ALA A 62 -6.70 -1.66 2.84
CA ALA A 62 -5.62 -2.25 2.06
C ALA A 62 -4.86 -1.14 1.31
N ALA A 63 -3.54 -1.07 1.47
CA ALA A 63 -2.72 -0.04 0.83
C ALA A 63 -1.40 -0.59 0.30
N VAL A 64 -0.98 -0.12 -0.87
CA VAL A 64 0.34 -0.39 -1.44
C VAL A 64 1.36 0.58 -0.84
N VAL A 65 2.36 0.02 -0.18
CA VAL A 65 3.41 0.74 0.57
C VAL A 65 4.81 0.26 0.15
N GLY A 66 5.85 0.94 0.63
CA GLY A 66 7.25 0.57 0.34
C GLY A 66 7.56 0.51 -1.16
N ASP A 67 7.27 1.60 -1.88
CA ASP A 67 7.48 1.74 -3.34
C ASP A 67 6.84 0.65 -4.20
N GLY A 68 5.75 0.04 -3.71
CA GLY A 68 5.05 -1.02 -4.43
C GLY A 68 5.45 -2.42 -4.01
N GLY A 69 6.51 -2.57 -3.20
CA GLY A 69 7.00 -3.87 -2.76
C GLY A 69 6.13 -4.54 -1.71
N LEU A 70 5.24 -3.80 -1.04
CA LEU A 70 4.41 -4.30 0.04
C LEU A 70 2.94 -3.89 -0.08
N VAL A 71 2.05 -4.72 0.49
CA VAL A 71 0.67 -4.35 0.79
C VAL A 71 0.47 -4.39 2.31
N GLU A 72 0.06 -3.26 2.89
CA GLU A 72 -0.41 -3.17 4.27
C GLU A 72 -1.91 -3.47 4.33
N LEU A 73 -2.29 -4.45 5.15
CA LEU A 73 -3.67 -4.75 5.47
C LEU A 73 -3.96 -4.36 6.92
N ARG A 74 -4.74 -3.29 7.11
CA ARG A 74 -5.11 -2.77 8.42
C ARG A 74 -6.46 -3.31 8.87
N TYR A 75 -6.60 -3.53 10.17
CA TYR A 75 -7.84 -3.93 10.79
C TYR A 75 -7.97 -3.37 12.21
N VAL A 76 -9.19 -3.34 12.71
CA VAL A 76 -9.51 -3.07 14.11
C VAL A 76 -9.93 -4.36 14.81
N VAL A 77 -9.58 -4.49 16.09
CA VAL A 77 -9.96 -5.63 16.92
C VAL A 77 -11.39 -5.46 17.42
N LEU A 78 -12.21 -6.49 17.22
CA LEU A 78 -13.58 -6.58 17.73
C LEU A 78 -13.67 -7.54 18.92
N ASP A 79 -12.93 -8.65 18.85
CA ASP A 79 -12.85 -9.69 19.87
C ASP A 79 -11.37 -10.10 20.01
N THR A 80 -10.82 -9.94 21.21
CA THR A 80 -9.38 -10.11 21.46
C THR A 80 -8.93 -11.56 21.36
N GLN A 81 -9.74 -12.51 21.81
CA GLN A 81 -9.40 -13.93 21.76
C GLN A 81 -9.35 -14.41 20.30
N LYS A 82 -10.37 -14.07 19.52
CA LYS A 82 -10.43 -14.43 18.09
C LYS A 82 -9.39 -13.70 17.26
N ALA A 83 -9.18 -12.41 17.50
CA ALA A 83 -8.14 -11.64 16.82
C ALA A 83 -6.74 -12.19 17.11
N SER A 84 -6.50 -12.68 18.33
CA SER A 84 -5.25 -13.32 18.71
C SER A 84 -5.08 -14.65 17.96
N ALA A 85 -6.13 -15.48 17.89
CA ALA A 85 -6.11 -16.70 17.08
C ALA A 85 -5.84 -16.40 15.59
N PHE A 86 -6.50 -15.38 15.03
CA PHE A 86 -6.29 -14.91 13.66
C PHE A 86 -4.83 -14.49 13.39
N GLN A 87 -4.23 -13.70 14.28
CA GLN A 87 -2.83 -13.31 14.17
C GLN A 87 -1.87 -14.52 14.30
N ASN A 88 -2.20 -15.44 15.19
CA ASN A 88 -1.36 -16.61 15.48
C ASN A 88 -1.51 -17.74 14.47
N ASP A 89 -2.51 -17.70 13.57
CA ASP A 89 -2.64 -18.68 12.50
C ASP A 89 -1.57 -18.46 11.41
N THR A 90 -0.53 -19.29 11.48
CA THR A 90 0.54 -19.36 10.48
C THR A 90 0.24 -20.35 9.37
N LYS A 91 -0.73 -21.26 9.57
CA LYS A 91 -1.09 -22.31 8.60
C LYS A 91 -2.08 -21.79 7.56
N HIS A 92 -2.99 -20.91 7.96
CA HIS A 92 -4.02 -20.36 7.07
C HIS A 92 -4.03 -18.82 7.11
N PRO A 93 -2.93 -18.16 6.73
CA PRO A 93 -2.90 -16.71 6.64
C PRO A 93 -3.99 -16.22 5.67
N PRO A 94 -4.60 -15.05 5.92
CA PRO A 94 -5.49 -14.45 4.94
C PRO A 94 -4.73 -14.21 3.64
N ARG A 95 -5.34 -14.54 2.51
CA ARG A 95 -4.77 -14.35 1.18
C ARG A 95 -5.35 -13.12 0.53
N LEU A 96 -4.50 -12.34 -0.14
CA LEU A 96 -4.91 -11.19 -0.92
C LEU A 96 -4.82 -11.54 -2.40
N ARG A 97 -5.95 -11.45 -3.10
CA ARG A 97 -6.04 -11.74 -4.54
C ARG A 97 -6.54 -10.52 -5.29
N ASN A 98 -5.84 -10.11 -6.34
CA ASN A 98 -6.32 -9.11 -7.28
C ASN A 98 -7.52 -9.66 -8.06
N GLU A 99 -8.68 -9.00 -7.99
CA GLU A 99 -9.90 -9.50 -8.62
C GLU A 99 -9.83 -9.50 -10.14
N ARG A 100 -9.05 -8.58 -10.72
CA ARG A 100 -8.90 -8.45 -12.19
C ARG A 100 -7.83 -9.38 -12.75
N SER A 101 -6.65 -9.40 -12.13
CA SER A 101 -5.50 -10.15 -12.65
C SER A 101 -5.36 -11.56 -12.07
N GLY A 102 -6.05 -11.86 -10.97
CA GLY A 102 -5.90 -13.12 -10.23
C GLY A 102 -4.57 -13.26 -9.46
N LYS A 103 -3.65 -12.30 -9.59
CA LYS A 103 -2.35 -12.35 -8.90
C LYS A 103 -2.51 -12.24 -7.39
N LEU A 104 -1.59 -12.89 -6.65
CA LEU A 104 -1.60 -12.98 -5.20
C LEU A 104 -0.48 -12.15 -4.58
N ALA A 105 -0.76 -11.58 -3.40
CA ALA A 105 0.28 -11.10 -2.49
C ALA A 105 0.42 -12.08 -1.31
N TRP A 106 1.65 -12.27 -0.85
CA TRP A 106 2.01 -13.27 0.15
C TRP A 106 2.30 -12.62 1.49
N ARG A 107 1.80 -13.18 2.61
CA ARG A 107 2.05 -12.59 3.93
C ARG A 107 3.54 -12.70 4.25
N ALA A 108 4.21 -11.57 4.39
CA ALA A 108 5.65 -11.51 4.63
C ALA A 108 5.98 -11.34 6.11
N ALA A 109 5.18 -10.54 6.80
CA ALA A 109 5.41 -10.26 8.21
C ALA A 109 4.12 -9.94 8.94
N LEU A 110 4.07 -10.38 10.19
CA LEU A 110 3.13 -9.92 11.20
C LEU A 110 3.97 -9.25 12.29
N MET A 111 3.78 -7.96 12.53
CA MET A 111 4.37 -7.31 13.70
C MET A 111 3.59 -7.71 14.95
N LYS A 112 4.06 -8.75 15.64
CA LYS A 112 3.69 -9.04 17.02
C LYS A 112 4.58 -8.22 17.95
N GLN A 113 4.44 -6.89 17.94
CA GLN A 113 4.99 -6.11 19.05
C GLN A 113 4.22 -6.55 20.30
N GLY A 114 4.90 -6.86 21.41
CA GLY A 114 4.37 -7.51 22.62
C GLY A 114 3.17 -6.83 23.25
N HIS A 115 2.02 -6.91 22.59
CA HIS A 115 0.80 -6.21 22.89
C HIS A 115 -0.28 -7.26 22.95
N GLU A 116 -0.85 -7.42 24.13
CA GLU A 116 -2.21 -7.93 24.19
C GLU A 116 -3.08 -7.09 23.27
N LEU A 117 -3.83 -7.76 22.41
CA LEU A 117 -4.76 -7.08 21.53
C LEU A 117 -5.78 -6.33 22.38
N ARG A 118 -6.10 -5.11 21.98
CA ARG A 118 -7.10 -4.28 22.66
C ARG A 118 -8.29 -4.05 21.76
N PRO A 119 -9.53 -4.27 22.22
CA PRO A 119 -10.72 -3.95 21.44
C PRO A 119 -10.71 -2.50 20.96
N GLY A 120 -11.11 -2.27 19.71
CA GLY A 120 -11.15 -0.96 19.07
C GLY A 120 -9.79 -0.43 18.59
N GLN A 121 -8.66 -1.05 18.96
CA GLN A 121 -7.35 -0.63 18.45
C GLN A 121 -7.07 -1.16 17.04
N SER A 122 -6.28 -0.38 16.30
CA SER A 122 -5.87 -0.69 14.93
C SER A 122 -4.52 -1.40 14.89
N TYR A 123 -4.44 -2.46 14.09
CA TYR A 123 -3.22 -3.23 13.82
C TYR A 123 -3.12 -3.51 12.33
N TYR A 124 -1.98 -4.03 11.88
CA TYR A 124 -1.76 -4.32 10.46
C TYR A 124 -0.95 -5.60 10.21
N LEU A 125 -1.15 -6.16 9.02
CA LEU A 125 -0.34 -7.22 8.42
C LEU A 125 0.42 -6.65 7.23
N LEU A 126 1.63 -7.15 6.98
CA LEU A 126 2.40 -6.81 5.79
C LEU A 126 2.51 -8.00 4.86
N TYR A 127 2.19 -7.75 3.59
CA TYR A 127 2.27 -8.71 2.50
C TYR A 127 3.35 -8.29 1.51
N LEU A 128 4.22 -9.23 1.12
CA LEU A 128 5.11 -9.07 -0.02
C LEU A 128 4.28 -9.02 -1.30
N ASN A 129 4.48 -7.95 -2.07
CA ASN A 129 3.80 -7.68 -3.31
C ASN A 129 4.73 -7.92 -4.51
N ALA A 130 5.07 -9.19 -4.73
CA ALA A 130 5.97 -9.59 -5.80
C ALA A 130 5.45 -9.08 -7.17
N GLU A 131 6.37 -8.56 -7.99
CA GLU A 131 6.08 -8.08 -9.35
C GLU A 131 4.95 -7.03 -9.45
N SER A 132 4.67 -6.31 -8.35
CA SER A 132 3.52 -5.39 -8.27
C SER A 132 2.20 -6.09 -8.61
N ALA A 133 1.98 -7.29 -8.06
CA ALA A 133 0.76 -8.09 -8.21
C ALA A 133 -0.53 -7.32 -7.89
N ILE A 134 -0.46 -6.44 -6.89
CA ILE A 134 -1.52 -5.53 -6.48
C ILE A 134 -1.01 -4.10 -6.65
N LYS A 135 -1.83 -3.23 -7.26
CA LYS A 135 -1.52 -1.81 -7.49
C LYS A 135 -2.58 -0.91 -6.86
N ARG A 136 -2.23 0.36 -6.66
CA ARG A 136 -3.19 1.39 -6.25
C ARG A 136 -4.34 1.46 -7.25
N GLY A 137 -5.56 1.58 -6.76
CA GLY A 137 -6.78 1.60 -7.56
C GLY A 137 -7.32 0.21 -7.94
N ASP A 138 -6.59 -0.87 -7.65
CA ASP A 138 -7.15 -2.22 -7.81
C ASP A 138 -8.23 -2.50 -6.76
N ARG A 139 -9.01 -3.55 -7.04
CA ARG A 139 -9.87 -4.21 -6.06
C ARG A 139 -9.31 -5.59 -5.76
N ILE A 140 -9.33 -5.95 -4.49
CA ILE A 140 -8.84 -7.24 -4.02
C ILE A 140 -9.93 -8.00 -3.26
N GLU A 141 -9.78 -9.31 -3.27
CA GLU A 141 -10.51 -10.22 -2.41
C GLU A 141 -9.58 -10.67 -1.27
N ILE A 142 -10.08 -10.59 -0.04
CA ILE A 142 -9.43 -11.12 1.15
C ILE A 142 -10.07 -12.46 1.48
N THR A 143 -9.31 -13.55 1.43
CA THR A 143 -9.81 -14.88 1.78
C THR A 143 -9.18 -15.35 3.09
N SER A 144 -10.01 -15.78 4.05
CA SER A 144 -9.55 -16.43 5.29
C SER A 144 -10.43 -17.65 5.57
N GLY A 145 -9.81 -18.84 5.57
CA GLY A 145 -10.53 -20.10 5.59
C GLY A 145 -11.54 -20.20 4.43
N PRO A 146 -12.81 -20.58 4.71
CA PRO A 146 -13.86 -20.67 3.69
C PRO A 146 -14.52 -19.32 3.35
N ARG A 147 -14.18 -18.24 4.07
CA ARG A 147 -14.85 -16.94 3.93
C ARG A 147 -14.03 -15.99 3.06
N ARG A 148 -14.74 -15.09 2.37
CA ARG A 148 -14.18 -14.11 1.45
C ARG A 148 -14.79 -12.73 1.67
N LEU A 149 -13.95 -11.70 1.61
CA LEU A 149 -14.37 -10.30 1.52
C LEU A 149 -13.95 -9.75 0.16
N ALA A 150 -14.93 -9.57 -0.73
CA ALA A 150 -14.70 -9.05 -2.08
C ALA A 150 -14.72 -7.52 -2.12
N HIS A 151 -14.25 -6.97 -3.24
CA HIS A 151 -14.31 -5.57 -3.63
C HIS A 151 -13.61 -4.60 -2.67
N VAL A 152 -12.58 -5.07 -1.97
CA VAL A 152 -11.78 -4.21 -1.09
C VAL A 152 -10.93 -3.28 -1.95
N PRO A 153 -11.11 -1.95 -1.88
CA PRO A 153 -10.32 -1.02 -2.66
C PRO A 153 -8.90 -0.91 -2.12
N VAL A 154 -7.93 -0.81 -3.04
CA VAL A 154 -6.51 -0.63 -2.71
C VAL A 154 -6.08 0.81 -2.97
N ARG A 155 -5.39 1.42 -2.01
CA ARG A 155 -4.86 2.79 -2.10
C ARG A 155 -3.34 2.88 -2.07
#